data_AF-H3SN84-F1
#
_entry.id   AF-H3SN84-F1
#
_cell.length_a   1.000
_cell.length_b   1.000
_cell.length_c   1.000
_cell.angle_alpha   90.00
_cell.angle_beta   90.00
_cell.angle_gamma   90.00
#
_symmetry.space_group_name_H-M   'P 1'
#
loop_
_entity.id
_entity.type
_entity.pdbx_description
1 polymer ?
#
loop_
_entity_poly.entity_id
_entity_poly.type
_entity_poly.pdbx_seq_one_letter_code
_entity_poly.pdbx_strand_id
1 'polypeptide(L)'
;MGHVNHNNVEASVVRQGKDKKTHMTQQREAVYACIRQAASPMTAMDVFLALKSGGQRISLSTVYCSLKYFVKKGLVHELQDDQLSKRYKHACPICRGA
;
A
#
# COMPACT_ATOMS: atom_id res chain seq x y z
N MET A 1 -37.89 -6.87 5.47
CA MET A 1 -36.52 -7.04 6.01
C MET A 1 -35.57 -6.58 4.92
N GLY A 2 -34.91 -5.44 5.12
CA GLY A 2 -34.25 -4.68 4.05
C GLY A 2 -32.98 -5.35 3.54
N HIS A 3 -32.91 -5.55 2.22
CA HIS A 3 -31.65 -5.79 1.53
C HIS A 3 -30.93 -4.45 1.36
N VAL A 4 -29.81 -4.30 2.07
CA VAL A 4 -28.92 -3.16 1.87
C VAL A 4 -28.00 -3.47 0.69
N ASN A 5 -28.31 -2.87 -0.46
CA ASN A 5 -27.39 -2.71 -1.58
C ASN A 5 -26.31 -1.71 -1.17
N HIS A 6 -25.07 -2.18 -1.02
CA HIS A 6 -23.93 -1.27 -0.96
C HIS A 6 -23.37 -1.07 -2.36
N ASN A 7 -23.61 0.15 -2.83
CA ASN A 7 -23.27 0.66 -4.14
C ASN A 7 -21.76 0.70 -4.36
N ASN A 8 -21.40 0.29 -5.57
CA ASN A 8 -20.26 0.68 -6.37
C ASN A 8 -19.64 2.04 -5.97
N VAL A 9 -18.41 2.02 -5.44
CA VAL A 9 -17.57 3.21 -5.29
C VAL A 9 -16.26 2.98 -6.06
N GLU A 10 -16.26 3.52 -7.27
CA GLU A 10 -15.14 4.12 -8.00
C GLU A 10 -13.76 3.48 -7.87
N ALA A 11 -13.53 2.52 -8.75
CA ALA A 11 -12.20 2.17 -9.26
C ALA A 11 -11.61 3.32 -10.08
N SER A 12 -11.20 4.40 -9.42
CA SER A 12 -10.51 5.52 -10.05
C SER A 12 -8.99 5.37 -9.90
N VAL A 13 -8.40 4.85 -10.98
CA VAL A 13 -7.14 5.31 -11.60
C VAL A 13 -5.91 5.44 -10.70
N VAL A 14 -4.95 4.50 -10.88
CA VAL A 14 -3.54 4.88 -11.04
C VAL A 14 -2.85 3.94 -12.03
N ARG A 15 -2.72 4.38 -13.28
CA ARG A 15 -1.70 3.85 -14.21
C ARG A 15 -0.38 4.49 -13.81
N GLN A 16 0.59 3.74 -13.28
CA GLN A 16 1.93 4.30 -13.09
C GLN A 16 3.06 3.39 -13.56
N GLY A 17 3.76 3.89 -14.58
CA GLY A 17 5.22 4.06 -14.57
C GLY A 17 6.06 2.80 -14.61
N LYS A 18 6.43 2.39 -15.84
CA LYS A 18 7.48 1.41 -16.12
C LYS A 18 8.85 1.88 -15.61
N ASP A 19 9.22 1.53 -14.38
CA ASP A 19 10.63 1.51 -13.96
C ASP A 19 11.19 0.09 -14.00
N LYS A 20 11.98 -0.14 -15.05
CA LYS A 20 12.57 -1.40 -15.45
C LYS A 20 13.66 -1.82 -14.44
N LYS A 21 13.32 -2.56 -13.37
CA LYS A 21 14.20 -3.52 -12.62
C LYS A 21 13.62 -4.02 -11.28
N THR A 22 12.31 -4.02 -11.08
CA THR A 22 11.68 -4.69 -9.94
C THR A 22 10.68 -5.73 -10.42
N HIS A 23 10.74 -6.95 -9.88
CA HIS A 23 9.72 -7.98 -10.11
C HIS A 23 8.41 -7.53 -9.43
N MET A 24 7.70 -6.61 -10.09
CA MET A 24 6.42 -6.10 -9.67
C MET A 24 5.34 -7.04 -10.21
N THR A 25 4.73 -7.82 -9.31
CA THR A 25 3.47 -8.53 -9.63
C THR A 25 2.30 -7.56 -9.47
N GLN A 26 1.16 -7.85 -10.09
CA GLN A 26 -0.04 -6.99 -9.97
C GLN A 26 -0.41 -6.67 -8.51
N GLN A 27 -0.28 -7.67 -7.63
CA GLN A 27 -0.53 -7.50 -6.19
C GLN A 27 0.49 -6.55 -5.53
N ARG A 28 1.78 -6.67 -5.87
CA ARG A 28 2.82 -5.78 -5.33
C ARG A 28 2.64 -4.36 -5.80
N GLU A 29 2.28 -4.18 -7.06
CA GLU A 29 2.00 -2.87 -7.63
C GLU A 29 0.83 -2.20 -6.92
N ALA A 30 -0.25 -2.95 -6.65
CA ALA A 30 -1.38 -2.43 -5.88
C ALA A 30 -0.96 -2.00 -4.45
N VAL A 31 -0.17 -2.82 -3.75
CA VAL A 31 0.37 -2.47 -2.42
C VAL A 31 1.21 -1.21 -2.49
N TYR A 32 2.10 -1.10 -3.47
CA TYR A 32 2.97 0.06 -3.64
C TYR A 32 2.17 1.33 -3.98
N ALA A 33 1.20 1.22 -4.89
CA ALA A 33 0.32 2.32 -5.27
C ALA A 33 -0.51 2.82 -4.07
N CYS A 34 -0.97 1.92 -3.21
CA CYS A 34 -1.69 2.28 -1.99
C CYS A 34 -0.81 3.14 -1.05
N ILE A 35 0.43 2.70 -0.79
CA ILE A 35 1.36 3.41 0.10
C ILE A 35 1.82 4.74 -0.50
N ARG A 36 2.00 4.80 -1.83
CA ARG A 36 2.40 6.04 -2.50
C ARG A 36 1.31 7.10 -2.47
N GLN A 37 0.04 6.70 -2.54
CA GLN A 37 -1.10 7.61 -2.46
C GLN A 37 -1.44 8.02 -1.03
N ALA A 38 -0.99 7.24 -0.04
CA ALA A 38 -1.21 7.54 1.36
C ALA A 38 -0.45 8.81 1.77
N ALA A 39 -1.20 9.83 2.20
CA ALA A 39 -0.64 11.08 2.73
C ALA A 39 0.00 10.90 4.12
N SER A 40 -0.32 9.81 4.83
CA SER A 40 0.15 9.51 6.17
C SER A 40 0.68 8.08 6.28
N PRO A 41 1.60 7.80 7.23
CA PRO A 41 2.09 6.45 7.46
C PRO A 41 0.94 5.49 7.77
N MET A 42 0.80 4.42 6.99
CA MET A 42 -0.25 3.42 7.17
C MET A 42 0.30 2.15 7.82
N THR A 43 -0.51 1.44 8.59
CA THR A 43 -0.12 0.10 9.06
C THR A 43 -0.30 -0.93 7.94
N ALA A 44 0.32 -2.11 8.11
CA ALA A 44 0.08 -3.23 7.19
C ALA A 44 -1.40 -3.64 7.12
N MET A 45 -2.13 -3.49 8.23
CA MET A 45 -3.55 -3.76 8.31
C MET A 45 -4.37 -2.74 7.51
N ASP A 46 -4.04 -1.45 7.63
CA ASP A 46 -4.71 -0.40 6.86
C ASP A 46 -4.52 -0.60 5.35
N VAL A 47 -3.29 -0.93 4.92
CA VAL A 47 -3.01 -1.22 3.51
C VAL A 47 -3.81 -2.43 3.03
N PHE A 48 -3.90 -3.48 3.84
CA PHE A 48 -4.71 -4.65 3.52
C PHE A 48 -6.20 -4.31 3.38
N LEU A 49 -6.75 -3.54 4.32
CA LEU A 49 -8.16 -3.12 4.30
C LEU A 49 -8.44 -2.24 3.09
N ALA A 50 -7.57 -1.28 2.76
CA ALA A 50 -7.71 -0.42 1.60
C ALA A 50 -7.74 -1.22 0.29
N LEU A 51 -6.83 -2.19 0.13
CA LEU A 51 -6.78 -3.05 -1.05
C LEU A 51 -8.00 -3.98 -1.14
N LYS A 52 -8.41 -4.56 -0.02
CA LYS A 52 -9.58 -5.44 0.04
C LYS A 52 -10.87 -4.69 -0.27
N SER A 53 -10.99 -3.45 0.22
CA SER A 53 -12.09 -2.53 -0.12
C SER A 53 -12.12 -2.22 -1.61
N GLY A 54 -10.95 -2.02 -2.23
CA GLY A 54 -10.80 -1.88 -3.68
C GLY A 54 -10.96 -3.16 -4.51
N GLY A 55 -11.46 -4.26 -3.91
CA GLY A 55 -11.75 -5.51 -4.60
C GLY A 55 -10.52 -6.40 -4.91
N GLN A 56 -9.33 -6.08 -4.39
CA GLN A 56 -8.16 -6.92 -4.57
C GLN A 56 -8.22 -8.18 -3.69
N ARG A 57 -8.02 -9.34 -4.32
CA ARG A 57 -7.83 -10.62 -3.62
C ARG A 57 -6.36 -10.76 -3.19
N ILE A 58 -6.05 -10.17 -2.04
CA ILE A 58 -4.74 -10.24 -1.40
C ILE A 58 -4.87 -10.73 0.03
N SER A 59 -3.86 -11.42 0.56
CA SER A 59 -3.79 -11.83 1.96
C SER A 59 -2.93 -10.85 2.77
N LEU A 60 -3.17 -10.75 4.08
CA LEU A 60 -2.36 -9.90 4.96
C LEU A 60 -0.88 -10.33 4.94
N SER A 61 -0.60 -11.63 4.88
CA SER A 61 0.76 -12.16 4.70
C SER A 61 1.42 -11.68 3.42
N THR A 62 0.68 -11.61 2.31
CA THR A 62 1.18 -11.08 1.03
C THR A 62 1.51 -9.59 1.15
N VAL A 63 0.72 -8.82 1.91
CA VAL A 63 0.99 -7.40 2.20
C VAL A 63 2.30 -7.27 3.00
N TYR A 64 2.47 -8.02 4.09
CA TYR A 64 3.72 -8.03 4.86
C TYR A 64 4.94 -8.42 4.01
N CYS A 65 4.84 -9.46 3.18
CA CYS A 65 5.90 -9.87 2.27
C CYS A 65 6.27 -8.76 1.28
N SER A 66 5.27 -8.07 0.74
CA SER A 66 5.46 -6.96 -0.21
C SER A 66 6.10 -5.74 0.46
N LEU A 67 5.58 -5.35 1.64
CA LEU A 67 6.14 -4.28 2.47
C LEU A 67 7.61 -4.55 2.81
N LYS A 68 7.92 -5.75 3.30
CA LYS A 68 9.30 -6.15 3.63
C LYS A 68 10.22 -6.10 2.40
N TYR A 69 9.70 -6.47 1.23
CA TYR A 69 10.44 -6.36 -0.03
C TYR A 69 10.73 -4.89 -0.39
N PHE A 70 9.75 -4.00 -0.24
CA PHE A 70 9.92 -2.57 -0.52
C PHE A 70 10.85 -1.87 0.46
N VAL A 71 10.80 -2.23 1.75
CA VAL A 71 11.74 -1.74 2.77
C VAL A 71 13.16 -2.16 2.43
N LYS A 72 13.39 -3.43 2.09
CA LYS A 72 14.72 -3.91 1.64
C LYS A 72 15.25 -3.19 0.40
N LYS A 73 14.37 -2.71 -0.47
CA LYS A 73 14.71 -1.96 -1.68
C LYS A 73 14.84 -0.45 -1.45
N GLY A 74 14.55 0.04 -0.24
CA GLY A 74 14.57 1.47 0.09
C GLY A 74 13.41 2.26 -0.53
N LEU A 75 12.34 1.58 -0.99
CA LEU A 75 11.15 2.22 -1.58
C LEU A 75 10.12 2.65 -0.54
N VAL A 76 10.13 1.99 0.62
CA VAL A 76 9.23 2.24 1.76
C VAL A 76 10.07 2.28 3.02
N HIS A 77 9.76 3.20 3.94
CA HIS A 77 10.34 3.22 5.27
C HIS A 77 9.36 2.65 6.29
N GLU A 78 9.85 1.74 7.13
CA GLU A 78 9.14 1.35 8.35
C GLU A 78 9.43 2.36 9.46
N LEU A 79 8.37 2.84 10.11
CA LEU A 79 8.43 3.64 11.31
C LEU A 79 8.09 2.70 12.47
N GLN A 80 9.05 2.56 13.38
CA GLN A 80 8.79 2.00 14.70
C GLN A 80 8.16 3.11 15.52
N ASP A 81 6.85 3.00 15.70
CA ASP A 81 6.12 3.77 16.69
C ASP A 81 6.05 2.96 17.98
N ASP A 82 5.90 3.60 19.14
CA ASP A 82 5.74 2.94 20.45
C ASP A 82 4.41 2.13 20.53
N GLN A 83 3.55 2.22 19.50
CA GLN A 83 2.35 1.40 19.36
C GLN A 83 2.61 -0.06 18.95
N LEU A 84 1.61 -0.92 19.22
CA LEU A 84 1.57 -2.34 18.88
C LEU A 84 1.76 -2.68 17.37
N SER A 85 1.81 -1.70 16.46
CA SER A 85 1.85 -1.95 15.01
C SER A 85 2.77 -0.99 14.28
N LYS A 86 3.69 -1.56 13.49
CA LYS A 86 4.61 -0.81 12.63
C LYS A 86 3.85 -0.04 11.55
N ARG A 87 4.23 1.21 11.34
CA ARG A 87 3.70 2.06 10.28
C ARG A 87 4.67 2.12 9.11
N TYR A 88 4.15 2.30 7.90
CA TYR A 88 4.92 2.31 6.67
C TYR A 88 4.61 3.57 5.89
N LYS A 89 5.65 4.24 5.38
CA LYS A 89 5.51 5.41 4.51
C LYS A 89 6.33 5.23 3.24
N HIS A 90 5.87 5.81 2.14
CA HIS A 90 6.66 5.86 0.91
C HIS A 90 7.98 6.59 1.18
N ALA A 91 9.10 6.04 0.70
CA ALA A 91 10.38 6.72 0.72
C ALA A 91 10.37 7.81 -0.36
N CYS A 92 9.85 8.99 -0.03
CA CYS A 92 9.86 10.11 -0.95
C CYS A 92 11.32 10.53 -1.24
N PRO A 93 11.82 10.43 -2.48
CA PRO A 93 13.17 10.88 -2.81
C PRO A 93 13.28 12.41 -2.83
N ILE A 94 12.15 13.13 -2.76
CA ILE A 94 12.06 14.59 -2.95
C ILE A 94 12.01 15.37 -1.62
N CYS A 95 11.86 14.70 -0.46
CA CYS A 95 11.82 15.39 0.85
C CYS A 95 13.21 15.66 1.45
N ARG A 96 14.29 15.60 0.65
CA ARG A 96 15.63 15.94 1.12
C ARG A 96 15.85 17.45 1.00
N GLY A 97 15.35 18.20 1.98
CA GLY A 97 15.76 19.59 2.23
C GLY A 97 14.63 20.62 2.20
N ALA A 98 14.34 21.18 3.38
CA ALA A 98 14.45 22.60 3.64
C ALA A 98 14.84 22.76 5.12
#